data_AF-A0A9W9LK17-F1
#
_entry.id   AF-A0A9W9LK17-F1
#
_cell.length_a   1.000
_cell.length_b   1.000
_cell.length_c   1.000
_cell.angle_alpha   90.00
_cell.angle_beta   90.00
_cell.angle_gamma   90.00
#
_symmetry.space_group_name_H-M   'P 1'
#
loop_
_entity.id
_entity.type
_entity.pdbx_description
1 polymer ?
#
loop_
_entity_poly.entity_id
_entity_poly.type
_entity_poly.pdbx_seq_one_letter_code
_entity_poly.pdbx_strand_id
1 'polypeptide(L)'
;MGRTHRDDLADATSSHSLHSMNDPTLDSIPSQSTPVLFPSGPTPSFRPLRLVDAAYALPGSNGIHSHDTRVVTLSPSLSRNTNELFHVIRRQLKLPVRPMLHVRGTHTETSNDGKQKKSNTVTDFDFRLDLAETVLRGWEGGPLHANWMELDVIRDGDDISAYRGGIMRSRAYKAPASGPVVGHAMDSDAALLGPDVEAGVDVDDQEEGEHPAVADIDADLKLWCERFCLDPSPVKSFTIYRSLQGFDHQAMRNIFDSHIRDLNYRGSIHQQFSQAHSSVTVYSPHWINQLRTNKFVWWVVVILQLWIITWPIIWLMEKRYEIARTRWNASLDPGTSSSLVKCYAHSRNESALAEFWAPAVKQAAWTRRSGDNNLLTRLDAERTQGMSTEQLINFRPRESDAELERRERVARGEGGFMDSVVGLARGISEVGQDWRFTMGWGANT
;
A
#
# COMPACT_ATOMS: atom_id res chain seq x y z
N MET A 1 -74.92 -3.97 -20.65
CA MET A 1 -73.51 -3.66 -21.02
C MET A 1 -73.53 -2.33 -21.80
N GLY A 2 -73.33 -1.20 -21.10
CA GLY A 2 -73.33 0.16 -21.68
C GLY A 2 -71.89 0.68 -21.79
N ARG A 3 -71.45 1.12 -22.98
CA ARG A 3 -71.35 2.52 -23.47
C ARG A 3 -70.39 3.38 -22.64
N THR A 4 -69.12 3.53 -23.08
CA THR A 4 -68.55 4.63 -23.90
C THR A 4 -68.41 5.97 -23.17
N HIS A 5 -67.19 6.55 -23.19
CA HIS A 5 -66.81 7.85 -23.79
C HIS A 5 -65.90 8.76 -22.93
N ARG A 6 -64.95 9.42 -23.63
CA ARG A 6 -64.41 10.81 -23.46
C ARG A 6 -63.40 11.04 -22.34
N ASP A 7 -62.11 11.30 -22.61
CA ASP A 7 -61.42 12.46 -23.26
C ASP A 7 -61.13 13.62 -22.30
N ASP A 8 -59.94 14.20 -22.53
CA ASP A 8 -59.52 15.60 -22.34
C ASP A 8 -59.01 16.12 -20.98
N LEU A 9 -57.68 16.23 -20.94
CA LEU A 9 -56.87 17.45 -20.89
C LEU A 9 -57.36 18.67 -20.08
N ALA A 10 -56.48 19.06 -19.14
CA ALA A 10 -56.09 20.42 -18.72
C ALA A 10 -57.17 21.47 -18.43
N ASP A 11 -57.13 22.02 -17.22
CA ASP A 11 -57.20 23.47 -17.07
C ASP A 11 -56.46 23.98 -15.83
N ALA A 12 -55.76 25.08 -16.05
CA ALA A 12 -55.01 25.84 -15.06
C ALA A 12 -55.89 26.96 -14.48
N THR A 13 -55.31 27.69 -13.52
CA THR A 13 -55.73 29.00 -12.96
C THR A 13 -56.86 28.97 -11.92
N SER A 14 -56.93 29.81 -10.90
CA SER A 14 -55.97 30.62 -10.12
C SER A 14 -56.81 31.33 -9.03
N SER A 15 -56.14 31.77 -7.96
CA SER A 15 -56.42 33.01 -7.21
C SER A 15 -57.40 33.06 -6.01
N HIS A 16 -56.98 33.95 -5.08
CA HIS A 16 -57.64 34.68 -3.98
C HIS A 16 -57.62 34.07 -2.57
N SER A 17 -56.80 34.55 -1.61
CA SER A 17 -56.79 35.86 -0.85
C SER A 17 -57.48 35.67 0.53
N LEU A 18 -57.15 36.29 1.68
CA LEU A 18 -56.28 37.40 2.13
C LEU A 18 -56.34 37.49 3.68
N HIS A 19 -55.49 38.36 4.27
CA HIS A 19 -55.51 38.99 5.63
C HIS A 19 -54.58 38.37 6.71
N SER A 20 -53.82 39.12 7.53
CA SER A 20 -53.70 40.59 7.72
C SER A 20 -52.35 40.95 8.38
N MET A 21 -52.03 42.24 8.31
CA MET A 21 -50.82 42.98 8.72
C MET A 21 -50.68 43.19 10.25
N ASN A 22 -49.44 43.37 10.74
CA ASN A 22 -49.02 44.53 11.54
C ASN A 22 -47.50 44.52 11.86
N ASP A 23 -46.91 45.70 11.75
CA ASP A 23 -45.54 46.19 12.10
C ASP A 23 -45.80 47.57 12.80
N PRO A 24 -44.86 48.35 13.43
CA PRO A 24 -43.46 48.18 13.84
C PRO A 24 -43.17 48.66 15.30
N THR A 25 -41.91 48.59 15.79
CA THR A 25 -41.10 49.72 16.37
C THR A 25 -39.85 49.28 17.17
N LEU A 26 -38.90 50.21 17.21
CA LEU A 26 -37.47 50.23 17.57
C LEU A 26 -37.04 49.81 19.00
N ASP A 27 -35.71 49.61 19.09
CA ASP A 27 -34.79 49.73 20.22
C ASP A 27 -34.47 48.49 21.06
N SER A 28 -33.26 47.95 20.87
CA SER A 28 -32.22 47.79 21.92
C SER A 28 -30.99 47.04 21.38
N ILE A 29 -29.85 47.75 21.25
CA ILE A 29 -28.50 47.17 21.12
C ILE A 29 -27.99 46.86 22.54
N PRO A 30 -27.21 45.78 22.76
CA PRO A 30 -25.85 46.02 23.23
C PRO A 30 -24.77 45.17 22.55
N SER A 31 -23.68 45.87 22.22
CA SER A 31 -22.28 45.53 22.48
C SER A 31 -21.59 44.46 21.62
N GLN A 32 -20.77 44.99 20.70
CA GLN A 32 -19.64 44.35 20.04
C GLN A 32 -18.76 43.59 21.04
N SER A 33 -18.70 42.27 20.88
CA SER A 33 -17.64 41.43 21.44
C SER A 33 -16.49 41.36 20.43
N THR A 34 -15.40 42.03 20.80
CA THR A 34 -14.07 41.92 20.20
C THR A 34 -13.69 40.45 20.00
N PRO A 35 -13.25 40.00 18.82
CA PRO A 35 -12.75 38.64 18.67
C PRO A 35 -11.47 38.50 19.48
N VAL A 36 -11.51 37.63 20.48
CA VAL A 36 -10.34 37.21 21.26
C VAL A 36 -9.33 36.60 20.28
N LEU A 37 -8.23 37.30 20.07
CA LEU A 37 -7.09 36.82 19.31
C LEU A 37 -6.44 35.71 20.12
N PHE A 38 -6.79 34.45 19.85
CA PHE A 38 -6.04 33.32 20.37
C PHE A 38 -4.61 33.43 19.80
N PRO A 39 -3.55 33.41 20.62
CA PRO A 39 -2.20 33.33 20.10
C PRO A 39 -2.10 32.03 19.31
N SER A 40 -1.90 32.17 18.00
CA SER A 40 -1.53 31.09 17.11
C SER A 40 -0.18 30.55 17.56
N GLY A 41 -0.18 29.63 18.52
CA GLY A 41 0.94 28.73 18.71
C GLY A 41 1.20 28.06 17.36
N PRO A 42 2.47 27.75 17.03
CA PRO A 42 2.79 27.06 15.80
C PRO A 42 1.96 25.78 15.79
N THR A 43 0.94 25.73 14.92
CA THR A 43 0.31 24.47 14.54
C THR A 43 1.48 23.53 14.26
N PRO A 44 1.64 22.40 14.96
CA PRO A 44 2.68 21.47 14.58
C PRO A 44 2.44 21.22 13.10
N SER A 45 3.39 21.64 12.29
CA SER A 45 3.38 21.32 10.88
C SER A 45 3.46 19.80 10.87
N PHE A 46 2.30 19.13 10.84
CA PHE A 46 2.22 17.72 10.56
C PHE A 46 2.80 17.62 9.16
N ARG A 47 4.12 17.38 9.09
CA ARG A 47 4.70 16.85 7.87
C ARG A 47 4.02 15.50 7.75
N PRO A 48 3.15 15.28 6.74
CA PRO A 48 2.61 13.96 6.53
C PRO A 48 3.83 13.07 6.37
N LEU A 49 3.98 12.11 7.29
CA LEU A 49 5.04 11.12 7.17
C LEU A 49 4.86 10.51 5.78
N ARG A 50 5.97 10.32 5.08
CA ARG A 50 5.95 9.70 3.74
C ARG A 50 6.34 8.25 3.88
N LEU A 51 5.64 7.42 3.12
CA LEU A 51 5.92 6.01 3.09
C LEU A 51 7.04 5.76 2.07
N VAL A 52 8.28 5.82 2.55
CA VAL A 52 9.47 5.66 1.70
C VAL A 52 9.82 4.18 1.58
N ASP A 53 10.19 3.73 0.38
CA ASP A 53 10.63 2.35 0.13
C ASP A 53 11.77 1.90 1.05
N ALA A 54 12.66 2.83 1.42
CA ALA A 54 13.73 2.61 2.39
C ALA A 54 13.24 2.18 3.78
N ALA A 55 12.01 2.52 4.18
CA ALA A 55 11.43 2.05 5.44
C ALA A 55 11.14 0.54 5.42
N TYR A 56 10.85 -0.02 4.23
CA TYR A 56 10.65 -1.46 4.01
C TYR A 56 11.96 -2.20 3.76
N ALA A 57 13.07 -1.47 3.64
CA ALA A 57 14.37 -2.07 3.41
C ALA A 57 14.83 -2.88 4.62
N LEU A 58 15.26 -4.11 4.35
CA LEU A 58 15.87 -4.98 5.35
C LEU A 58 17.38 -5.05 5.13
N PRO A 59 18.18 -5.21 6.19
CA PRO A 59 19.60 -5.51 6.05
C PRO A 59 19.82 -6.70 5.10
N GLY A 60 20.73 -6.58 4.14
CA GLY A 60 21.05 -7.66 3.19
C GLY A 60 19.96 -8.01 2.18
N SER A 61 18.88 -7.22 2.08
CA SER A 61 17.93 -7.33 0.97
C SER A 61 18.44 -6.53 -0.23
N ASN A 62 18.43 -7.15 -1.41
CA ASN A 62 18.90 -6.51 -2.64
C ASN A 62 17.70 -5.99 -3.45
N GLY A 63 17.69 -4.70 -3.74
CA GLY A 63 16.79 -4.09 -4.73
C GLY A 63 15.30 -4.28 -4.44
N ILE A 64 14.83 -3.86 -3.26
CA ILE A 64 13.40 -3.89 -2.96
C ILE A 64 12.70 -2.89 -3.87
N HIS A 65 11.80 -3.39 -4.70
CA HIS A 65 10.91 -2.56 -5.49
C HIS A 65 9.62 -2.28 -4.71
N SER A 66 9.05 -1.09 -4.92
CA SER A 66 7.81 -0.64 -4.27
C SER A 66 6.62 -1.58 -4.49
N HIS A 67 6.68 -2.42 -5.53
CA HIS A 67 5.63 -3.34 -5.94
C HIS A 67 5.92 -4.81 -5.57
N ASP A 68 7.03 -5.11 -4.91
CA ASP A 68 7.35 -6.48 -4.51
C ASP A 68 6.38 -6.96 -3.43
N THR A 69 5.64 -8.02 -3.74
CA THR A 69 4.71 -8.66 -2.79
C THR A 69 5.44 -9.19 -1.55
N ARG A 70 6.64 -9.73 -1.74
CA ARG A 70 7.41 -10.40 -0.70
C ARG A 70 8.80 -9.79 -0.58
N VAL A 71 9.19 -9.42 0.64
CA VAL A 71 10.54 -8.97 0.94
C VAL A 71 11.29 -10.11 1.62
N VAL A 72 12.45 -10.44 1.09
CA VAL A 72 13.28 -11.54 1.58
C VAL A 72 14.64 -10.99 2.01
N THR A 73 15.12 -11.44 3.17
CA THR A 73 16.49 -11.16 3.64
C THR A 73 17.18 -12.45 4.06
N LEU A 74 18.49 -12.50 3.79
CA LEU A 74 19.41 -13.56 4.18
C LEU A 74 20.48 -13.03 5.16
N SER A 75 20.25 -11.87 5.79
CA SER A 75 21.24 -11.25 6.67
C SER A 75 21.61 -12.18 7.82
N PRO A 76 22.90 -12.52 7.99
CA PRO A 76 23.33 -13.39 9.09
C PRO A 76 23.02 -12.81 10.47
N SER A 77 23.05 -11.48 10.58
CA SER A 77 22.84 -10.73 11.82
C SER A 77 21.47 -11.02 12.44
N LEU A 78 20.42 -11.04 11.60
CA LEU A 78 19.04 -11.32 11.97
C LEU A 78 18.79 -12.77 12.41
N SER A 79 19.69 -13.70 12.07
CA SER A 79 19.57 -15.10 12.49
C SER A 79 20.31 -15.41 13.80
N ARG A 80 21.32 -14.59 14.13
CA ARG A 80 22.23 -14.82 15.26
C ARG A 80 21.92 -13.91 16.46
N ASN A 81 21.46 -12.69 16.21
CA ASN A 81 21.18 -11.71 17.25
C ASN A 81 19.67 -11.53 17.44
N THR A 82 19.18 -11.95 18.61
CA THR A 82 17.77 -11.82 19.00
C THR A 82 17.29 -10.38 19.02
N ASN A 83 18.09 -9.45 19.60
CA ASN A 83 17.65 -8.07 19.77
C ASN A 83 17.51 -7.36 18.43
N GLU A 84 18.45 -7.59 17.52
CA GLU A 84 18.40 -7.01 16.18
C GLU A 84 17.20 -7.54 15.38
N LEU A 85 16.94 -8.85 15.46
CA LEU A 85 15.75 -9.45 14.86
C LEU A 85 14.47 -8.83 15.43
N PHE A 86 14.37 -8.72 16.75
CA PHE A 86 13.22 -8.15 17.43
C PHE A 86 12.97 -6.70 16.98
N HIS A 87 13.98 -5.83 17.02
CA HIS A 87 13.82 -4.43 16.62
C HIS A 87 13.42 -4.28 15.15
N VAL A 88 14.03 -5.06 14.26
CA VAL A 88 13.70 -5.04 12.83
C VAL A 88 12.29 -5.53 12.59
N ILE A 89 11.88 -6.65 13.20
CA ILE A 89 10.53 -7.19 13.05
C ILE A 89 9.49 -6.25 13.67
N ARG A 90 9.72 -5.71 14.86
CA ARG A 90 8.84 -4.73 15.51
C ARG A 90 8.64 -3.50 14.62
N ARG A 91 9.72 -2.96 14.05
CA ARG A 91 9.64 -1.85 13.08
C ARG A 91 8.84 -2.23 11.84
N GLN A 92 9.06 -3.42 11.30
CA GLN A 92 8.34 -3.92 10.12
C GLN A 92 6.85 -4.16 10.41
N LEU A 93 6.47 -4.58 11.62
CA LEU A 93 5.06 -4.78 11.99
C LEU A 93 4.29 -3.45 12.10
N LYS A 94 4.97 -2.37 12.49
CA LYS A 94 4.38 -1.01 12.53
C LYS A 94 4.16 -0.41 11.13
N LEU A 95 4.77 -0.98 10.09
CA LEU A 95 4.62 -0.48 8.72
C LEU A 95 3.38 -1.06 8.02
N PRO A 96 2.65 -0.24 7.25
CA PRO A 96 1.47 -0.68 6.53
C PRO A 96 1.79 -1.61 5.38
N VAL A 97 0.80 -2.39 4.96
CA VAL A 97 0.82 -3.02 3.63
C VAL A 97 0.63 -1.93 2.57
N ARG A 98 1.22 -2.09 1.39
CA ARG A 98 1.13 -1.09 0.32
C ARG A 98 0.15 -1.54 -0.77
N PRO A 99 -1.12 -1.09 -0.75
CA PRO A 99 -2.07 -1.34 -1.83
C PRO A 99 -1.63 -0.66 -3.12
N MET A 100 -1.23 -1.45 -4.11
CA MET A 100 -0.85 -0.99 -5.45
C MET A 100 -1.99 -1.27 -6.43
N LEU A 101 -2.37 -0.27 -7.22
CA LEU A 101 -3.23 -0.46 -8.39
C LEU A 101 -2.41 -0.30 -9.66
N HIS A 102 -2.26 -1.38 -10.42
CA HIS A 102 -1.60 -1.38 -11.73
C HIS A 102 -2.63 -1.10 -12.81
N VAL A 103 -2.40 -0.06 -13.62
CA VAL A 103 -3.30 0.38 -14.70
C VAL A 103 -2.56 0.31 -16.02
N ARG A 104 -3.07 -0.51 -16.94
CA ARG A 104 -2.46 -0.76 -18.24
C ARG A 104 -3.49 -0.60 -19.36
N GLY A 105 -3.14 0.19 -20.37
CA GLY A 105 -3.88 0.35 -21.61
C GLY A 105 -3.17 -0.35 -22.76
N THR A 106 -3.87 -1.23 -23.47
CA THR A 106 -3.36 -1.88 -24.68
C THR A 106 -4.33 -1.76 -25.85
N HIS A 107 -3.79 -1.72 -27.06
CA HIS A 107 -4.54 -1.90 -28.30
C HIS A 107 -3.86 -2.94 -29.19
N THR A 108 -4.63 -3.51 -30.12
CA THR A 108 -4.14 -4.51 -31.06
C THR A 108 -3.96 -3.89 -32.43
N GLU A 109 -2.75 -3.99 -32.99
CA GLU A 109 -2.46 -3.60 -34.38
C GLU A 109 -2.34 -4.86 -35.22
N THR A 110 -3.06 -4.92 -36.33
CA THR A 110 -2.98 -6.01 -37.30
C THR A 110 -2.14 -5.58 -38.50
N SER A 111 -0.96 -6.19 -38.63
CA SER A 111 -0.06 -5.96 -39.75
C SER A 111 -0.22 -7.08 -40.78
N ASN A 112 -0.43 -6.69 -42.04
CA ASN A 112 -0.53 -7.62 -43.16
C ASN A 112 0.83 -7.75 -43.85
N ASP A 113 1.58 -8.77 -43.47
CA ASP A 113 2.90 -9.07 -44.00
C ASP A 113 2.79 -10.05 -45.19
N GLY A 114 2.00 -9.70 -46.21
CA GLY A 114 1.85 -10.33 -47.54
C GLY A 114 1.52 -11.84 -47.66
N LYS A 115 1.74 -12.63 -46.60
CA LYS A 115 1.60 -14.08 -46.49
C LYS A 115 0.85 -14.46 -45.21
N GLN A 116 0.90 -13.66 -44.15
CA GLN A 116 0.18 -13.90 -42.90
C GLN A 116 -0.26 -12.60 -42.21
N LYS A 117 -1.47 -12.61 -41.65
CA LYS A 117 -1.96 -11.56 -40.76
C LYS A 117 -1.35 -11.77 -39.38
N LYS A 118 -0.54 -10.82 -38.91
CA LYS A 118 0.05 -10.83 -37.56
C LYS A 118 -0.66 -9.78 -36.72
N SER A 119 -1.23 -10.17 -35.59
CA SER A 119 -1.76 -9.24 -34.59
C SER A 119 -0.68 -8.99 -33.53
N ASN A 120 -0.32 -7.73 -33.29
CA ASN A 120 0.59 -7.32 -32.25
C ASN A 120 -0.16 -6.49 -31.20
N THR A 121 0.06 -6.77 -29.91
CA THR A 121 -0.54 -6.00 -28.82
C THR A 121 0.43 -4.93 -28.37
N VAL A 122 0.08 -3.67 -28.64
CA VAL A 122 0.89 -2.50 -28.28
C VAL A 122 0.37 -1.94 -26.95
N THR A 123 1.31 -1.58 -26.06
CA THR A 123 0.98 -0.99 -24.76
C THR A 123 1.07 0.53 -24.86
N ASP A 124 -0.06 1.21 -24.67
CA ASP A 124 -0.15 2.66 -24.80
C ASP A 124 0.27 3.39 -23.52
N PHE A 125 -0.13 2.85 -22.36
CA PHE A 125 0.25 3.34 -21.05
C PHE A 125 0.31 2.19 -20.05
N ASP A 126 1.24 2.30 -19.12
CA ASP A 126 1.50 1.33 -18.05
C ASP A 126 2.09 2.07 -16.85
N PHE A 127 1.31 2.15 -15.76
CA PHE A 127 1.72 2.79 -14.52
C PHE A 127 1.03 2.17 -13.29
N ARG A 128 1.58 2.42 -12.11
CA ARG A 128 1.05 1.92 -10.83
C ARG A 128 0.71 3.08 -9.91
N LEU A 129 -0.37 2.96 -9.14
CA LEU A 129 -0.74 3.91 -8.11
C LEU A 129 -0.38 3.35 -6.74
N ASP A 130 0.29 4.14 -5.92
CA ASP A 130 0.45 3.84 -4.49
C ASP A 130 -0.70 4.42 -3.69
N LEU A 131 -1.59 3.54 -3.23
CA LEU A 131 -2.78 3.94 -2.49
C LEU A 131 -2.54 3.98 -0.97
N ALA A 132 -1.38 3.53 -0.46
CA ALA A 132 -1.14 3.34 0.97
C ALA A 132 -1.39 4.62 1.80
N GLU A 133 -0.82 5.74 1.36
CA GLU A 133 -0.92 7.05 2.03
C GLU A 133 -2.32 7.68 1.94
N THR A 134 -3.21 7.13 1.10
CA THR A 134 -4.57 7.64 0.89
C THR A 134 -5.65 6.73 1.46
N VAL A 135 -5.35 5.44 1.60
CA VAL A 135 -6.28 4.41 2.08
C VAL A 135 -6.06 4.08 3.56
N LEU A 136 -4.82 4.12 4.03
CA LEU A 136 -4.46 3.63 5.38
C LEU A 136 -4.09 4.77 6.32
N ARG A 137 -4.36 4.58 7.61
CA ARG A 137 -3.94 5.44 8.72
C ARG A 137 -3.39 4.62 9.88
N GLY A 138 -2.72 5.30 10.82
CA GLY A 138 -2.21 4.70 12.05
C GLY A 138 -0.72 4.36 12.05
N TRP A 139 -0.09 4.34 10.88
CA TRP A 139 1.36 4.25 10.76
C TRP A 139 2.08 5.56 11.12
N GLU A 140 1.35 6.67 11.22
CA GLU A 140 1.86 8.01 11.47
C GLU A 140 2.17 8.27 12.96
N GLY A 141 1.90 7.31 13.85
CA GLY A 141 2.19 7.42 15.28
C GLY A 141 1.26 8.35 16.07
N GLY A 142 0.18 8.85 15.46
CA GLY A 142 -0.82 9.68 16.15
C GLY A 142 -1.79 8.86 17.01
N PRO A 143 -2.49 9.49 17.98
CA PRO A 143 -3.51 8.83 18.79
C PRO A 143 -4.62 8.26 17.92
N LEU A 144 -4.76 6.93 17.91
CA LEU A 144 -5.78 6.24 17.13
C LEU A 144 -7.05 6.08 17.96
N HIS A 145 -8.08 6.84 17.63
CA HIS A 145 -9.41 6.66 18.23
C HIS A 145 -10.15 5.40 17.73
N ALA A 146 -9.60 4.70 16.73
CA ALA A 146 -10.19 3.50 16.14
C ALA A 146 -9.12 2.49 15.70
N ASN A 147 -9.50 1.21 15.64
CA ASN A 147 -8.63 0.06 15.33
C ASN A 147 -8.28 -0.02 13.83
N TRP A 148 -7.52 0.96 13.33
CA TRP A 148 -7.04 0.98 11.94
C TRP A 148 -5.92 -0.03 11.67
N MET A 149 -5.21 -0.42 12.73
CA MET A 149 -4.17 -1.44 12.73
C MET A 149 -4.41 -2.39 13.89
N GLU A 150 -4.46 -3.69 13.60
CA GLU A 150 -4.50 -4.75 14.61
C GLU A 150 -3.25 -5.61 14.48
N LEU A 151 -2.53 -5.75 15.58
CA LEU A 151 -1.36 -6.60 15.67
C LEU A 151 -1.75 -7.90 16.39
N ASP A 152 -1.61 -9.01 15.68
CA ASP A 152 -1.93 -10.35 16.16
C ASP A 152 -0.60 -11.15 16.20
N VAL A 153 -0.07 -11.31 17.40
CA VAL A 153 1.12 -12.14 17.67
C VAL A 153 0.64 -13.43 18.31
N ILE A 154 1.04 -14.54 17.71
CA ILE A 154 0.65 -15.86 18.17
C ILE A 154 1.31 -16.16 19.52
N ARG A 155 0.51 -16.48 20.54
CA ARG A 155 0.99 -16.88 21.87
C ARG A 155 0.97 -18.38 22.04
N ASP A 156 1.68 -18.86 23.04
CA ASP A 156 1.61 -20.25 23.45
C ASP A 156 0.33 -20.48 24.27
N GLY A 157 -0.63 -21.22 23.70
CA GLY A 157 -1.91 -21.53 24.36
C GLY A 157 -3.14 -21.00 23.63
N ASP A 158 -2.99 -20.20 22.57
CA ASP A 158 -4.14 -19.60 21.84
C ASP A 158 -4.95 -20.60 20.99
N ASP A 159 -4.61 -21.89 21.00
CA ASP A 159 -5.19 -22.94 20.15
C ASP A 159 -5.13 -22.69 18.62
N ILE A 160 -4.53 -21.59 18.18
CA ILE A 160 -4.32 -21.24 16.77
C ILE A 160 -3.22 -22.13 16.18
N SER A 161 -3.56 -22.84 15.10
CA SER A 161 -2.59 -23.64 14.35
C SER A 161 -1.67 -22.74 13.51
N ALA A 162 -0.40 -22.67 13.88
CA ALA A 162 0.61 -21.86 13.19
C ALA A 162 1.93 -22.62 13.04
N TYR A 163 2.83 -22.12 12.21
CA TYR A 163 4.18 -22.69 12.12
C TYR A 163 5.04 -22.14 13.25
N ARG A 164 5.35 -22.98 14.24
CA ARG A 164 6.10 -22.64 15.46
C ARG A 164 7.49 -23.31 15.48
N GLY A 165 8.22 -23.31 14.37
CA GLY A 165 9.50 -24.03 14.23
C GLY A 165 9.36 -25.49 13.80
N GLY A 166 8.22 -25.85 13.22
CA GLY A 166 7.92 -27.17 12.66
C GLY A 166 7.80 -27.18 11.14
N ILE A 167 7.78 -28.38 10.55
CA ILE A 167 7.45 -28.60 9.12
C ILE A 167 5.93 -28.47 8.90
N MET A 168 5.15 -28.80 9.93
CA MET A 168 3.69 -28.73 9.93
C MET A 168 3.23 -27.71 10.98
N ARG A 169 2.02 -27.20 10.79
CA ARG A 169 1.38 -26.29 11.75
C ARG A 169 1.13 -27.02 13.07
N SER A 170 1.41 -26.37 14.18
CA SER A 170 1.16 -26.87 15.52
C SER A 170 0.44 -25.82 16.38
N ARG A 171 -0.34 -26.29 17.34
CA ARG A 171 -1.00 -25.44 18.35
C ARG A 171 -0.07 -25.09 19.50
N ALA A 172 0.88 -25.97 19.81
CA ALA A 172 1.91 -25.77 20.82
C ALA A 172 3.30 -25.71 20.19
N TYR A 173 4.18 -24.92 20.79
CA TYR A 173 5.61 -24.97 20.51
C TYR A 173 6.18 -26.32 20.97
N LYS A 174 7.04 -26.93 20.16
CA LYS A 174 7.83 -28.10 20.54
C LYS A 174 9.30 -27.70 20.45
N ALA A 175 9.97 -27.66 21.60
CA ALA A 175 11.39 -27.40 21.62
C ALA A 175 12.13 -28.42 20.73
N PRO A 176 13.14 -28.00 19.95
CA PRO A 176 13.96 -28.93 19.20
C PRO A 176 14.56 -29.94 20.18
N ALA A 177 14.50 -31.22 19.82
CA ALA A 177 15.15 -32.27 20.58
C ALA A 177 16.67 -32.15 20.39
N SER A 178 17.29 -31.18 21.06
CA SER A 178 18.71 -31.26 21.34
C SER A 178 18.92 -32.49 22.22
N GLY A 179 19.80 -33.40 21.79
CA GLY A 179 20.27 -34.52 22.60
C GLY A 179 20.76 -34.06 23.99
N PRO A 180 20.94 -35.00 24.93
CA PRO A 180 20.94 -34.74 26.36
C PRO A 180 21.94 -33.63 26.71
N VAL A 181 21.41 -32.47 27.03
CA VAL A 181 22.14 -31.48 27.81
C VAL A 181 22.29 -32.12 29.18
N VAL A 182 23.53 -32.49 29.49
CA VAL A 182 24.00 -32.86 30.82
C VAL A 182 23.33 -31.94 31.83
N GLY A 183 22.66 -32.54 32.80
CA GLY A 183 21.81 -31.84 33.75
C GLY A 183 22.55 -30.72 34.47
N HIS A 184 21.98 -29.53 34.41
CA HIS A 184 21.91 -28.68 35.59
C HIS A 184 20.42 -28.53 35.90
N ALA A 185 19.96 -29.35 36.85
CA ALA A 185 18.83 -28.97 37.67
C ALA A 185 19.21 -27.62 38.30
N MET A 186 18.62 -26.53 37.81
CA MET A 186 18.51 -25.34 38.63
C MET A 186 17.40 -25.67 39.62
N ASP A 187 17.86 -25.96 40.83
CA ASP A 187 17.04 -26.06 42.02
C ASP A 187 16.11 -24.86 42.09
N SER A 188 14.86 -25.19 42.39
CA SER A 188 13.85 -24.32 42.94
C SER A 188 14.39 -23.67 44.22
N ASP A 189 15.02 -22.50 44.11
CA ASP A 189 15.28 -21.59 45.23
C ASP A 189 15.57 -20.17 44.73
N ALA A 190 14.55 -19.53 44.18
CA ALA A 190 14.55 -18.08 43.93
C ALA A 190 13.18 -17.44 44.19
N ALA A 191 12.43 -17.99 45.15
CA ALA A 191 11.20 -17.40 45.69
C ALA A 191 11.46 -16.90 47.11
N LEU A 192 12.41 -15.99 47.31
CA LEU A 192 12.61 -15.32 48.60
C LEU A 192 13.48 -14.05 48.51
N LEU A 193 13.11 -13.09 47.67
CA LEU A 193 13.56 -11.70 47.86
C LEU A 193 12.42 -10.73 47.50
N GLY A 194 11.68 -10.33 48.54
CA GLY A 194 10.92 -9.07 48.55
C GLY A 194 11.86 -7.86 48.74
N PRO A 195 11.32 -6.64 48.70
CA PRO A 195 11.95 -5.53 47.99
C PRO A 195 12.36 -4.36 48.89
N ASP A 196 13.66 -4.06 49.02
CA ASP A 196 14.12 -2.89 49.77
C ASP A 196 15.21 -2.08 49.02
N VAL A 197 14.76 -0.97 48.42
CA VAL A 197 15.32 0.41 48.36
C VAL A 197 16.81 0.73 48.09
N GLU A 198 16.96 1.65 47.11
CA GLU A 198 17.96 2.70 46.87
C GLU A 198 19.42 2.38 46.46
N ALA A 199 19.74 2.70 45.19
CA ALA A 199 20.87 3.56 44.83
C ALA A 199 20.74 4.02 43.37
N GLY A 200 20.71 5.34 43.16
CA GLY A 200 20.41 5.98 41.88
C GLY A 200 21.49 5.86 40.81
N VAL A 201 21.03 5.82 39.57
CA VAL A 201 21.75 6.30 38.39
C VAL A 201 20.70 6.94 37.47
N ASP A 202 20.77 8.27 37.34
CA ASP A 202 20.00 9.06 36.39
C ASP A 202 20.38 8.67 34.95
N VAL A 203 19.44 8.07 34.22
CA VAL A 203 19.40 8.12 32.75
C VAL A 203 17.95 8.46 32.37
N ASP A 204 17.78 9.71 31.95
CA ASP A 204 16.53 10.32 31.53
C ASP A 204 16.12 9.77 30.15
N ASP A 205 15.49 8.59 30.13
CA ASP A 205 14.72 8.11 28.98
C ASP A 205 13.24 8.15 29.36
N GLN A 206 12.59 9.23 28.94
CA GLN A 206 11.17 9.49 29.13
C GLN A 206 10.35 8.49 28.27
N GLU A 207 10.15 7.28 28.77
CA GLU A 207 9.20 6.32 28.21
C GLU A 207 7.77 6.81 28.51
N GLU A 208 7.15 7.42 27.50
CA GLU A 208 5.70 7.65 27.48
C GLU A 208 4.97 6.32 27.69
N GLY A 209 4.08 6.26 28.68
CA GLY A 209 3.45 5.03 29.16
C GLY A 209 2.87 4.15 28.04
N GLU A 210 3.57 3.06 27.74
CA GLU A 210 3.07 1.99 26.89
C GLU A 210 1.91 1.28 27.61
N HIS A 211 0.73 1.27 26.97
CA HIS A 211 -0.42 0.51 27.45
C HIS A 211 -0.02 -0.96 27.71
N PRO A 212 -0.47 -1.60 28.80
CA PRO A 212 -0.02 -2.94 29.23
C PRO A 212 -0.23 -4.03 28.18
N ALA A 213 -1.21 -3.87 27.28
CA ALA A 213 -1.46 -4.80 26.18
C ALA A 213 -0.35 -4.79 25.10
N VAL A 214 0.30 -3.65 24.87
CA VAL A 214 1.39 -3.52 23.87
C VAL A 214 2.67 -4.16 24.40
N ALA A 215 2.97 -3.94 25.69
CA ALA A 215 4.11 -4.55 26.36
C ALA A 215 4.04 -6.10 26.34
N ASP A 216 2.85 -6.67 26.51
CA ASP A 216 2.61 -8.11 26.45
C ASP A 216 2.87 -8.69 25.04
N ILE A 217 2.41 -7.99 23.99
CA ILE A 217 2.66 -8.38 22.59
C ILE A 217 4.17 -8.32 22.25
N ASP A 218 4.86 -7.29 22.73
CA ASP A 218 6.30 -7.15 22.50
C ASP A 218 7.11 -8.21 23.26
N ALA A 219 6.68 -8.61 24.46
CA ALA A 219 7.27 -9.72 25.21
C ALA A 219 7.11 -11.06 24.46
N ASP A 220 5.91 -11.35 23.95
CA ASP A 220 5.65 -12.53 23.13
C ASP A 220 6.51 -12.56 21.86
N LEU A 221 6.60 -11.43 21.16
CA LEU A 221 7.40 -11.30 19.95
C LEU A 221 8.88 -11.55 20.23
N LYS A 222 9.40 -11.01 21.34
CA LYS A 222 10.78 -11.21 21.78
C LYS A 222 11.07 -12.68 22.08
N LEU A 223 10.17 -13.35 22.80
CA LEU A 223 10.28 -14.78 23.11
C LEU A 223 10.40 -15.63 21.83
N TRP A 224 9.63 -15.30 20.79
CA TRP A 224 9.74 -16.00 19.51
C TRP A 224 11.04 -15.71 18.76
N CYS A 225 11.55 -14.48 18.86
CA CYS A 225 12.85 -14.12 18.29
C CYS A 225 13.99 -14.91 18.99
N GLU A 226 13.91 -15.08 20.32
CA GLU A 226 14.86 -15.90 21.09
C GLU A 226 14.82 -17.36 20.62
N ARG A 227 13.62 -17.94 20.52
CA ARG A 227 13.44 -19.31 20.02
C ARG A 227 13.96 -19.51 18.62
N PHE A 228 13.74 -18.53 17.73
CA PHE A 228 14.26 -18.57 16.38
C PHE A 228 15.79 -18.56 16.35
N CYS A 229 16.44 -17.73 17.16
CA CYS A 229 17.91 -17.70 17.25
C CYS A 229 18.49 -18.97 17.87
N LEU A 230 17.83 -19.52 18.90
CA LEU A 230 18.25 -20.73 19.62
C LEU A 230 18.06 -22.03 18.82
N ASP A 231 17.15 -22.06 17.83
CA ASP A 231 16.92 -23.26 17.02
C ASP A 231 18.20 -23.65 16.24
N PRO A 232 18.77 -24.86 16.45
CA PRO A 232 19.96 -25.32 15.75
C PRO A 232 19.70 -25.72 14.29
N SER A 233 18.44 -25.67 13.82
CA SER A 233 18.11 -26.08 12.46
C SER A 233 18.83 -25.23 11.39
N PRO A 234 19.43 -25.86 10.37
CA PRO A 234 20.23 -25.15 9.37
C PRO A 234 19.37 -24.38 8.35
N VAL A 235 18.12 -24.83 8.15
CA VAL A 235 17.16 -24.19 7.23
C VAL A 235 15.97 -23.73 8.06
N LYS A 236 16.03 -22.50 8.56
CA LYS A 236 14.93 -21.83 9.25
C LYS A 236 14.50 -20.54 8.56
N SER A 237 13.21 -20.25 8.65
CA SER A 237 12.57 -19.06 8.09
C SER A 237 11.63 -18.42 9.11
N PHE A 238 11.72 -17.10 9.27
CA PHE A 238 10.86 -16.30 10.11
C PHE A 238 10.04 -15.38 9.22
N THR A 239 8.72 -15.55 9.21
CA THR A 239 7.81 -14.82 8.33
C THR A 239 6.77 -14.06 9.11
N ILE A 240 6.59 -12.79 8.75
CA ILE A 240 5.47 -11.95 9.18
C ILE A 240 4.57 -11.63 8.00
N TYR A 241 3.29 -11.49 8.28
CA TYR A 241 2.27 -11.21 7.27
C TYR A 241 1.58 -9.89 7.54
N ARG A 242 1.30 -9.14 6.48
CA ARG A 242 0.47 -7.94 6.49
C ARG A 242 -0.69 -8.14 5.54
N SER A 243 -1.90 -7.83 5.99
CA SER A 243 -3.11 -7.98 5.18
C SER A 243 -3.94 -6.70 5.20
N LEU A 244 -4.43 -6.29 4.03
CA LEU A 244 -5.44 -5.25 3.90
C LEU A 244 -6.85 -5.83 4.02
N GLN A 245 -7.72 -5.20 4.80
CA GLN A 245 -9.14 -5.51 4.89
C GLN A 245 -10.02 -4.28 4.57
N GLY A 246 -11.26 -4.54 4.12
CA GLY A 246 -12.26 -3.49 3.93
C GLY A 246 -12.00 -2.53 2.77
N PHE A 247 -11.34 -2.97 1.68
CA PHE A 247 -11.09 -2.13 0.51
C PHE A 247 -11.79 -2.68 -0.74
N ASP A 248 -12.72 -1.91 -1.32
CA ASP A 248 -13.38 -2.26 -2.58
C ASP A 248 -12.67 -1.67 -3.81
N HIS A 249 -11.86 -2.49 -4.48
CA HIS A 249 -11.17 -2.11 -5.72
C HIS A 249 -12.11 -1.98 -6.93
N GLN A 250 -13.32 -2.56 -6.92
CA GLN A 250 -14.23 -2.54 -8.07
C GLN A 250 -14.87 -1.15 -8.25
N ALA A 251 -15.21 -0.48 -7.14
CA ALA A 251 -15.71 0.89 -7.16
C ALA A 251 -14.70 1.84 -7.84
N MET A 252 -13.42 1.73 -7.48
CA MET A 252 -12.36 2.54 -8.10
C MET A 252 -12.16 2.20 -9.57
N ARG A 253 -12.23 0.91 -9.92
CA ARG A 253 -12.05 0.44 -11.30
C ARG A 253 -13.03 1.11 -12.27
N ASN A 254 -14.32 1.13 -11.92
CA ASN A 254 -15.36 1.68 -12.77
C ASN A 254 -15.18 3.19 -13.01
N ILE A 255 -14.72 3.91 -11.99
CA ILE A 255 -14.46 5.36 -12.06
C ILE A 255 -13.21 5.65 -12.90
N PHE A 256 -12.13 4.88 -12.74
CA PHE A 256 -10.97 5.05 -13.60
C PHE A 256 -11.24 4.67 -15.05
N ASP A 257 -12.03 3.62 -15.29
CA ASP A 257 -12.44 3.25 -16.64
C ASP A 257 -13.25 4.40 -17.27
N SER A 258 -14.23 4.98 -16.58
CA SER A 258 -15.01 6.11 -17.11
C SER A 258 -14.12 7.32 -17.41
N HIS A 259 -13.19 7.67 -16.54
CA HIS A 259 -12.28 8.79 -16.73
C HIS A 259 -11.23 8.59 -17.82
N ILE A 260 -10.73 7.37 -18.03
CA ILE A 260 -9.83 7.08 -19.15
C ILE A 260 -10.61 7.10 -20.46
N ARG A 261 -11.87 6.62 -20.46
CA ARG A 261 -12.75 6.70 -21.64
C ARG A 261 -13.15 8.14 -22.00
N ASP A 262 -13.25 9.02 -21.01
CA ASP A 262 -13.44 10.47 -21.21
C ASP A 262 -12.27 11.12 -21.98
N LEU A 263 -11.07 10.52 -21.96
CA LEU A 263 -9.95 10.92 -22.82
C LEU A 263 -10.07 10.40 -24.27
N ASN A 264 -11.24 9.87 -24.66
CA ASN A 264 -11.50 9.22 -25.95
C ASN A 264 -10.54 8.05 -26.24
N TYR A 265 -10.11 7.32 -25.20
CA TYR A 265 -9.34 6.09 -25.33
C TYR A 265 -10.24 4.91 -25.74
N ARG A 266 -9.88 4.20 -26.80
CA ARG A 266 -10.68 3.13 -27.42
C ARG A 266 -10.12 1.72 -27.21
N GLY A 267 -8.98 1.59 -26.53
CA GLY A 267 -8.32 0.31 -26.31
C GLY A 267 -8.89 -0.47 -25.13
N SER A 268 -8.28 -1.63 -24.86
CA SER A 268 -8.56 -2.39 -23.63
C SER A 268 -7.84 -1.76 -22.45
N ILE A 269 -8.54 -1.68 -21.31
CA ILE A 269 -8.00 -1.19 -20.05
C ILE A 269 -7.96 -2.39 -19.10
N HIS A 270 -6.78 -2.70 -18.58
CA HIS A 270 -6.55 -3.73 -17.59
C HIS A 270 -6.11 -3.08 -16.29
N GLN A 271 -6.87 -3.31 -15.22
CA GLN A 271 -6.56 -2.84 -13.88
C GLN A 271 -6.35 -4.04 -12.97
N GLN A 272 -5.20 -4.09 -12.28
CA GLN A 272 -4.86 -5.17 -11.35
C GLN A 272 -4.52 -4.60 -9.98
N PHE A 273 -5.24 -5.06 -8.96
CA PHE A 273 -4.95 -4.71 -7.57
C PHE A 273 -3.96 -5.71 -6.97
N SER A 274 -2.92 -5.22 -6.31
CA SER A 274 -1.92 -6.03 -5.64
C SER A 274 -1.51 -5.44 -4.30
N GLN A 275 -1.14 -6.29 -3.34
CA GLN A 275 -0.70 -5.87 -2.01
C GLN A 275 0.82 -6.04 -1.91
N ALA A 276 1.55 -4.93 -2.11
CA ALA A 276 2.99 -4.90 -1.99
C ALA A 276 3.43 -4.94 -0.52
N HIS A 277 4.58 -5.54 -0.27
CA HIS A 277 5.15 -5.81 1.05
C HIS A 277 4.17 -6.52 2.00
N SER A 278 3.38 -7.47 1.49
CA SER A 278 2.42 -8.25 2.28
C SER A 278 3.07 -9.35 3.12
N SER A 279 4.28 -9.79 2.78
CA SER A 279 5.02 -10.70 3.64
C SER A 279 6.50 -10.35 3.70
N VAL A 280 7.07 -10.42 4.89
CA VAL A 280 8.51 -10.29 5.11
C VAL A 280 9.04 -11.62 5.63
N THR A 281 10.01 -12.19 4.94
CA THR A 281 10.65 -13.45 5.33
C THR A 281 12.14 -13.25 5.57
N VAL A 282 12.57 -13.56 6.79
CA VAL A 282 13.97 -13.62 7.20
C VAL A 282 14.42 -15.08 7.13
N TYR A 283 15.36 -15.37 6.24
CA TYR A 283 15.99 -16.67 6.13
C TYR A 283 17.29 -16.74 6.91
N SER A 284 17.56 -17.90 7.48
CA SER A 284 18.89 -18.23 8.00
C SER A 284 19.95 -18.23 6.88
N PRO A 285 21.18 -17.78 7.17
CA PRO A 285 22.28 -17.71 6.20
C PRO A 285 22.84 -19.11 5.92
N HIS A 286 22.12 -19.90 5.14
CA HIS A 286 22.54 -21.23 4.72
C HIS A 286 22.59 -21.34 3.21
N TRP A 287 23.44 -22.23 2.68
CA TRP A 287 23.65 -22.39 1.24
C TRP A 287 22.36 -22.82 0.53
N ILE A 288 21.54 -23.68 1.15
CA ILE A 288 20.20 -24.03 0.60
C ILE A 288 19.31 -22.80 0.43
N ASN A 289 19.31 -21.88 1.42
CA ASN A 289 18.50 -20.67 1.35
C ASN A 289 19.02 -19.70 0.28
N GLN A 290 20.34 -19.60 0.12
CA GLN A 290 20.96 -18.81 -0.95
C GLN A 290 20.66 -19.39 -2.34
N LEU A 291 20.76 -20.71 -2.50
CA LEU A 291 20.46 -21.40 -3.75
C LEU A 291 19.01 -21.19 -4.18
N ARG A 292 18.05 -21.30 -3.27
CA ARG A 292 16.62 -21.09 -3.55
C ARG A 292 16.30 -19.67 -4.03
N THR A 293 17.01 -18.68 -3.51
CA THR A 293 16.79 -17.27 -3.89
C THR A 293 17.43 -16.93 -5.23
N ASN A 294 18.37 -17.74 -5.72
CA ASN A 294 19.06 -17.49 -6.97
C ASN A 294 18.27 -17.99 -8.20
N LYS A 295 17.93 -17.05 -9.10
CA LYS A 295 17.21 -17.33 -10.36
C LYS A 295 17.93 -18.34 -11.26
N PHE A 296 19.26 -18.36 -11.28
CA PHE A 296 20.03 -19.30 -12.10
C PHE A 296 19.87 -20.74 -11.62
N VAL A 297 19.92 -20.94 -10.31
CA VAL A 297 19.74 -22.27 -9.70
C VAL A 297 18.35 -22.78 -9.99
N TRP A 298 17.34 -21.91 -9.91
CA TRP A 298 15.98 -22.25 -10.31
C TRP A 298 15.91 -22.77 -11.75
N TRP A 299 16.53 -22.08 -12.72
CA TRP A 299 16.60 -22.53 -14.11
C TRP A 299 17.32 -23.88 -14.26
N VAL A 300 18.45 -24.08 -13.58
CA VAL A 300 19.19 -25.36 -13.62
C VAL A 300 18.35 -26.51 -13.07
N VAL A 301 17.65 -26.30 -11.95
CA VAL A 301 16.77 -27.32 -11.35
C VAL A 301 15.60 -27.67 -12.27
N VAL A 302 15.06 -26.69 -12.98
CA VAL A 302 14.00 -26.89 -13.98
C VAL A 302 14.52 -27.65 -15.19
N ILE A 303 15.66 -27.26 -15.77
CA ILE A 303 16.25 -27.92 -16.95
C ILE A 303 16.65 -29.37 -16.65
N LEU A 304 17.21 -29.63 -15.47
CA LEU A 304 17.60 -30.97 -15.04
C LEU A 304 16.45 -31.80 -14.47
N GLN A 305 15.21 -31.29 -14.50
CA GLN A 305 14.01 -31.93 -13.94
C GLN A 305 14.13 -32.32 -12.45
N LEU A 306 15.07 -31.73 -11.71
CA LEU A 306 15.35 -32.03 -10.30
C LEU A 306 14.30 -31.45 -9.33
N TRP A 307 13.33 -30.68 -9.84
CA TRP A 307 12.30 -30.05 -9.02
C TRP A 307 11.46 -31.06 -8.21
N ILE A 308 11.26 -32.27 -8.73
CA ILE A 308 10.47 -33.32 -8.06
C ILE A 308 11.13 -33.79 -6.76
N ILE A 309 12.46 -33.77 -6.67
CA ILE A 309 13.21 -34.24 -5.50
C ILE A 309 13.61 -33.08 -4.59
N THR A 310 14.06 -31.97 -5.19
CA THR A 310 14.56 -30.81 -4.44
C THR A 310 13.47 -30.12 -3.61
N TRP A 311 12.26 -29.97 -4.15
CA TRP A 311 11.17 -29.29 -3.43
C TRP A 311 10.70 -30.06 -2.18
N PRO A 312 10.43 -31.39 -2.22
CA PRO A 312 10.11 -32.16 -1.02
C PRO A 312 11.21 -32.13 0.04
N ILE A 313 12.48 -32.19 -0.36
CA ILE A 313 13.62 -32.13 0.58
C ILE A 313 13.66 -30.76 1.26
N ILE A 314 13.56 -29.67 0.51
CA ILE A 314 13.53 -28.32 1.07
C ILE A 314 12.34 -28.16 2.03
N TRP A 315 11.17 -28.66 1.63
CA TRP A 315 9.97 -28.62 2.46
C TRP A 315 10.16 -29.39 3.78
N LEU A 316 10.78 -30.57 3.75
CA LEU A 316 11.04 -31.38 4.95
C LEU A 316 12.11 -30.74 5.87
N MET A 317 13.11 -30.08 5.29
CA MET A 317 14.20 -29.47 6.06
C MET A 317 13.82 -28.11 6.66
N GLU A 318 12.93 -27.36 6.01
CA GLU A 318 12.61 -25.99 6.39
C GLU A 318 11.77 -25.92 7.67
N LYS A 319 12.34 -25.35 8.73
CA LYS A 319 11.61 -24.93 9.92
C LYS A 319 10.99 -23.57 9.67
N ARG A 320 9.67 -23.51 9.72
CA ARG A 320 8.91 -22.28 9.48
C ARG A 320 8.43 -21.69 10.79
N TYR A 321 8.60 -20.39 10.91
CA TYR A 321 8.10 -19.57 12.01
C TYR A 321 7.17 -18.53 11.40
N GLU A 322 5.86 -18.72 11.54
CA GLU A 322 4.82 -17.78 11.14
C GLU A 322 4.15 -17.29 12.42
N ILE A 323 4.63 -16.16 12.95
CA ILE A 323 4.34 -15.76 14.34
C ILE A 323 3.44 -14.53 14.42
N ALA A 324 3.66 -13.55 13.53
CA ALA A 324 2.98 -12.26 13.62
C ALA A 324 2.23 -11.94 12.34
N ARG A 325 1.01 -11.43 12.53
CA ARG A 325 0.15 -10.91 11.46
C ARG A 325 -0.33 -9.52 11.84
N THR A 326 -0.16 -8.56 10.94
CA THR A 326 -0.76 -7.23 11.07
C THR A 326 -1.92 -7.09 10.12
N ARG A 327 -3.10 -6.76 10.64
CA ARG A 327 -4.27 -6.43 9.83
C ARG A 327 -4.39 -4.91 9.74
N TRP A 328 -4.51 -4.40 8.52
CA TRP A 328 -4.71 -2.98 8.23
C TRP A 328 -6.11 -2.80 7.65
N ASN A 329 -6.92 -1.99 8.31
CA ASN A 329 -8.32 -1.78 7.95
C ASN A 329 -8.42 -0.48 7.14
N ALA A 330 -8.87 -0.59 5.88
CA ALA A 330 -9.17 0.57 5.03
C ALA A 330 -10.54 1.17 5.36
N SER A 331 -11.51 0.29 5.61
CA SER A 331 -12.81 0.61 6.18
C SER A 331 -13.09 -0.30 7.37
N LEU A 332 -13.78 0.26 8.36
CA LEU A 332 -14.34 -0.46 9.50
C LEU A 332 -15.85 -0.50 9.30
N ASP A 333 -16.39 -1.72 9.21
CA ASP A 333 -17.83 -1.93 9.31
C ASP A 333 -18.20 -1.85 10.80
N PRO A 334 -19.06 -0.90 11.22
CA PRO A 334 -19.58 -0.92 12.59
C PRO A 334 -20.39 -2.21 12.74
N GLY A 335 -20.02 -3.05 13.72
CA GLY A 335 -20.52 -4.42 13.86
C GLY A 335 -22.04 -4.56 13.75
N THR A 336 -22.44 -5.72 13.23
CA THR A 336 -23.73 -6.39 12.93
C THR A 336 -25.07 -5.91 13.55
N SER A 337 -25.17 -4.81 14.32
CA SER A 337 -26.41 -4.33 14.93
C SER A 337 -26.77 -2.87 14.62
N SER A 338 -26.00 -2.13 13.84
CA SER A 338 -26.39 -0.77 13.44
C SER A 338 -26.15 -0.52 11.95
N SER A 339 -27.18 -0.03 11.25
CA SER A 339 -27.18 0.36 9.83
C SER A 339 -26.33 1.62 9.55
N LEU A 340 -25.26 1.82 10.30
CA LEU A 340 -24.41 3.00 10.25
C LEU A 340 -23.33 2.85 9.18
N VAL A 341 -23.02 3.99 8.57
CA VAL A 341 -22.13 4.16 7.42
C VAL A 341 -20.73 3.61 7.71
N LYS A 342 -20.17 2.84 6.76
CA LYS A 342 -18.77 2.37 6.79
C LYS A 342 -17.83 3.52 7.15
N CYS A 343 -16.99 3.33 8.16
CA CYS A 343 -16.01 4.34 8.56
C CYS A 343 -14.71 4.10 7.80
N TYR A 344 -14.28 5.07 6.99
CA TYR A 344 -13.04 4.99 6.22
C TYR A 344 -11.90 5.68 6.95
N ALA A 345 -10.68 5.13 6.85
CA ALA A 345 -9.52 5.66 7.58
C ALA A 345 -9.28 7.15 7.28
N HIS A 346 -9.44 7.55 6.02
CA HIS A 346 -9.29 8.93 5.56
C HIS A 346 -10.63 9.69 5.42
N SER A 347 -11.71 9.20 6.04
CA SER A 347 -13.08 9.71 5.89
C SER A 347 -13.51 9.91 4.42
N ARG A 348 -12.92 9.13 3.51
CA ARG A 348 -13.21 9.13 2.07
C ARG A 348 -13.63 7.72 1.67
N ASN A 349 -14.81 7.61 1.08
CA ASN A 349 -15.28 6.37 0.47
C ASN A 349 -14.39 6.04 -0.75
N GLU A 350 -14.38 4.78 -1.19
CA GLU A 350 -13.55 4.35 -2.33
C GLU A 350 -13.87 5.11 -3.62
N SER A 351 -15.14 5.51 -3.82
CA SER A 351 -15.54 6.35 -4.95
C SER A 351 -14.95 7.77 -4.87
N ALA A 352 -15.02 8.42 -3.71
CA ALA A 352 -14.41 9.72 -3.48
C ALA A 352 -12.87 9.65 -3.58
N LEU A 353 -12.29 8.52 -3.20
CA LEU A 353 -10.87 8.25 -3.39
C LEU A 353 -10.52 8.12 -4.88
N ALA A 354 -11.34 7.43 -5.68
CA ALA A 354 -11.13 7.34 -7.12
C ALA A 354 -11.21 8.72 -7.80
N GLU A 355 -12.18 9.56 -7.43
CA GLU A 355 -12.29 10.95 -7.90
C GLU A 355 -11.06 11.79 -7.52
N PHE A 356 -10.50 11.57 -6.33
CA PHE A 356 -9.26 12.22 -5.90
C PHE A 356 -8.08 11.86 -6.81
N TRP A 357 -7.97 10.60 -7.23
CA TRP A 357 -6.89 10.09 -8.07
C TRP A 357 -7.11 10.28 -9.58
N ALA A 358 -8.36 10.48 -10.01
CA ALA A 358 -8.73 10.55 -11.41
C ALA A 358 -7.93 11.58 -12.24
N PRO A 359 -7.67 12.82 -11.77
CA PRO A 359 -6.83 13.78 -12.49
C PRO A 359 -5.42 13.25 -12.80
N ALA A 360 -4.76 12.63 -11.81
CA ALA A 360 -3.42 12.08 -11.98
C ALA A 360 -3.41 10.87 -12.93
N VAL A 361 -4.43 10.00 -12.83
CA VAL A 361 -4.60 8.86 -13.75
C VAL A 361 -4.79 9.34 -15.17
N LYS A 362 -5.66 10.35 -15.40
CA LYS A 362 -5.88 10.94 -16.72
C LYS A 362 -4.59 11.52 -17.28
N GLN A 363 -3.84 12.26 -16.47
CA GLN A 363 -2.57 12.84 -16.89
C GLN A 363 -1.54 11.75 -17.24
N ALA A 364 -1.41 10.71 -16.42
CA ALA A 364 -0.46 9.62 -16.64
C ALA A 364 -0.81 8.80 -17.90
N ALA A 365 -2.09 8.52 -18.13
CA ALA A 365 -2.58 7.85 -19.32
C ALA A 365 -2.32 8.71 -20.58
N TRP A 366 -2.64 10.00 -20.53
CA TRP A 366 -2.44 10.93 -21.65
C TRP A 366 -0.97 11.11 -22.02
N THR A 367 -0.10 11.24 -21.01
CA THR A 367 1.35 11.33 -21.22
C THR A 367 1.99 10.01 -21.64
N ARG A 368 1.21 8.94 -21.79
CA ARG A 368 1.67 7.59 -22.17
C ARG A 368 2.82 7.12 -21.30
N ARG A 369 2.71 7.34 -19.98
CA ARG A 369 3.70 6.81 -19.04
C ARG A 369 3.76 5.30 -19.23
N SER A 370 4.94 4.80 -19.57
CA SER A 370 5.21 3.37 -19.74
C SER A 370 6.56 3.04 -19.10
N GLY A 371 6.62 1.92 -18.37
CA GLY A 371 7.82 1.44 -17.69
C GLY A 371 7.58 1.03 -16.22
N ASP A 372 8.41 0.11 -15.72
CA ASP A 372 8.26 -0.52 -14.40
C ASP A 372 8.40 0.46 -13.22
N ASN A 373 9.04 1.62 -13.42
CA ASN A 373 9.28 2.63 -12.38
C ASN A 373 8.24 3.77 -12.37
N ASN A 374 7.14 3.67 -13.12
CA ASN A 374 6.10 4.70 -13.13
C ASN A 374 5.12 4.52 -11.98
N LEU A 375 5.58 4.86 -10.77
CA LEU A 375 4.75 4.91 -9.57
C LEU A 375 4.14 6.31 -9.40
N LEU A 376 2.82 6.39 -9.35
CA LEU A 376 2.08 7.59 -8.98
C LEU A 376 1.91 7.59 -7.46
N THR A 377 2.35 8.67 -6.83
CA THR A 377 2.24 8.87 -5.39
C THR A 377 1.12 9.84 -5.05
N ARG A 378 0.73 9.90 -3.78
CA ARG A 378 -0.27 10.87 -3.30
C ARG A 378 0.04 12.31 -3.71
N LEU A 379 1.31 12.70 -3.73
CA LEU A 379 1.73 14.03 -4.16
C LEU A 379 1.40 14.32 -5.63
N ASP A 380 1.45 13.32 -6.49
CA ASP A 380 1.09 13.48 -7.91
C ASP A 380 -0.42 13.70 -8.07
N ALA A 381 -1.23 13.02 -7.23
CA ALA A 381 -2.66 13.30 -7.13
C ALA A 381 -2.92 14.71 -6.59
N GLU A 382 -2.30 15.09 -5.47
CA GLU A 382 -2.44 16.44 -4.87
C GLU A 382 -2.06 17.56 -5.84
N ARG A 383 -1.02 17.38 -6.65
CA ARG A 383 -0.59 18.37 -7.66
C ARG A 383 -1.59 18.55 -8.80
N THR A 384 -2.33 17.52 -9.14
CA THR A 384 -3.27 17.52 -10.28
C THR A 384 -4.71 17.79 -9.84
N GLN A 385 -4.95 17.86 -8.54
CA GLN A 385 -6.27 18.20 -8.00
C GLN A 385 -6.69 19.63 -8.40
N GLY A 386 -7.98 19.77 -8.73
CA GLY A 386 -8.57 21.05 -9.10
C GLY A 386 -8.28 21.51 -10.53
N MET A 387 -7.47 20.77 -11.30
CA MET A 387 -7.24 21.06 -12.71
C MET A 387 -8.37 20.48 -13.57
N SER A 388 -8.82 21.23 -14.58
CA SER A 388 -9.72 20.71 -15.60
C SER A 388 -9.01 19.70 -16.50
N THR A 389 -9.77 18.87 -17.23
CA THR A 389 -9.21 17.90 -18.19
C THR A 389 -8.30 18.56 -19.23
N GLU A 390 -8.70 19.72 -19.75
CA GLU A 390 -7.91 20.51 -20.70
C GLU A 390 -6.62 21.05 -20.07
N GLN A 391 -6.70 21.52 -18.82
CA GLN A 391 -5.52 21.98 -18.09
C GLN A 391 -4.54 20.82 -17.82
N LEU A 392 -5.03 19.63 -17.48
CA LEU A 392 -4.22 18.43 -17.26
C LEU A 392 -3.49 17.96 -18.53
N ILE A 393 -4.15 18.06 -19.67
CA ILE A 393 -3.58 17.72 -20.99
C ILE A 393 -2.39 18.64 -21.32
N ASN A 394 -2.53 19.92 -20.98
CA ASN A 394 -1.48 20.93 -21.16
C ASN A 394 -0.46 20.95 -20.02
N PHE A 395 -0.76 20.29 -18.89
CA PHE A 395 0.09 20.27 -17.72
C PHE A 395 1.32 19.39 -17.96
N ARG A 396 2.46 20.04 -18.21
CA ARG A 396 3.77 19.39 -18.20
C ARG A 396 4.22 19.23 -16.74
N PRO A 397 4.37 18.00 -16.23
CA PRO A 397 4.96 17.82 -14.92
C PRO A 397 6.40 18.36 -14.93
N ARG A 398 6.82 18.98 -13.83
CA ARG A 398 8.19 19.48 -13.63
C ARG A 398 9.16 18.33 -13.90
N GLU A 399 9.96 18.48 -14.96
CA GLU A 399 10.92 17.48 -15.42
C GLU A 399 11.91 17.15 -14.31
N SER A 400 12.35 15.89 -14.24
CA SER A 400 13.46 15.51 -13.37
C SER A 400 14.72 16.25 -13.81
N ASP A 401 15.59 16.61 -12.86
CA ASP A 401 16.85 17.33 -13.17
C ASP A 401 17.68 16.58 -14.23
N ALA A 402 17.57 15.25 -14.30
CA ALA A 402 18.20 14.43 -15.33
C ALA A 402 17.65 14.67 -16.75
N GLU A 403 16.36 14.98 -16.91
CA GLU A 403 15.76 15.31 -18.22
C GLU A 403 16.05 16.76 -18.61
N LEU A 404 16.14 17.67 -17.63
CA LEU A 404 16.62 19.04 -17.84
C LEU A 404 18.10 19.06 -18.27
N GLU A 405 18.96 18.29 -17.59
CA GLU A 405 20.37 18.12 -17.93
C GLU A 405 20.55 17.43 -19.28
N ARG A 406 19.69 16.46 -19.63
CA ARG A 406 19.64 15.86 -20.97
C ARG A 406 19.30 16.91 -22.03
N ARG A 407 18.32 17.78 -21.79
CA ARG A 407 17.98 18.88 -22.70
C ARG A 407 19.07 19.92 -22.81
N GLU A 408 19.75 20.23 -21.71
CA GLU A 408 20.87 21.17 -21.72
C GLU A 408 22.04 20.62 -22.54
N ARG A 409 22.31 19.31 -22.46
CA ARG A 409 23.27 18.63 -23.35
C ARG A 409 22.84 18.65 -24.82
N VAL A 410 21.55 18.46 -25.11
CA VAL A 410 21.00 18.57 -26.46
C VAL A 410 21.07 20.02 -26.98
N ALA A 411 20.78 21.02 -26.15
CA ALA A 411 20.84 22.44 -26.49
C ALA A 411 22.28 22.93 -26.70
N ARG A 412 23.25 22.34 -25.99
CA ARG A 412 24.69 22.55 -26.20
C ARG A 412 25.28 21.79 -27.39
N GLY A 413 24.48 20.97 -28.09
CA GLY A 413 24.94 20.20 -29.26
C GLY A 413 25.74 18.93 -28.91
N GLU A 414 25.74 18.51 -27.65
CA GLU A 414 26.43 17.31 -27.14
C GLU A 414 25.51 16.09 -27.00
N GLY A 415 24.23 16.21 -27.39
CA GLY A 415 23.27 15.11 -27.38
C GLY A 415 23.52 14.11 -28.49
N GLY A 416 23.56 12.81 -28.16
CA GLY A 416 23.74 11.75 -29.14
C GLY A 416 22.55 11.63 -30.11
N PHE A 417 22.72 10.92 -31.23
CA PHE A 417 21.64 10.69 -32.23
C PHE A 417 20.36 10.10 -31.60
N MET A 418 20.49 9.29 -30.54
CA MET A 418 19.34 8.78 -29.78
C MET A 418 18.63 9.87 -28.94
N ASP A 419 19.34 10.90 -28.48
CA ASP A 419 18.77 12.01 -27.70
C ASP A 419 17.97 13.00 -28.55
N SER A 420 18.35 13.17 -29.82
CA SER A 420 17.68 14.06 -30.80
C SER A 420 16.34 13.48 -31.31
N VAL A 421 16.24 12.16 -31.45
CA VAL A 421 15.02 11.49 -31.95
C VAL A 421 13.90 11.50 -30.89
N VAL A 422 14.26 11.42 -29.61
CA VAL A 422 13.32 11.55 -28.49
C VAL A 422 12.82 13.01 -28.33
N GLY A 423 13.63 14.00 -28.74
CA GLY A 423 13.29 15.42 -28.72
C GLY A 423 12.33 15.87 -29.82
N LEU A 424 12.47 15.33 -31.05
CA LEU A 424 11.64 15.72 -32.19
C LEU A 424 10.19 15.20 -32.06
N ALA A 425 9.98 14.07 -31.39
CA ALA A 425 8.66 13.47 -31.20
C ALA A 425 7.76 14.21 -30.18
N ARG A 426 8.30 15.20 -29.44
CA ARG A 426 7.55 15.99 -28.44
C ARG A 426 7.32 17.45 -28.82
N GLY A 427 7.93 17.94 -29.91
CA GLY A 427 7.83 19.34 -30.36
C GLY A 427 6.61 19.69 -31.22
N ILE A 428 5.77 18.71 -31.59
CA ILE A 428 4.63 18.90 -32.52
C ILE A 428 3.29 18.78 -31.76
N SER A 429 3.27 19.09 -30.46
CA SER A 429 2.25 18.53 -29.56
C SER A 429 0.86 19.16 -29.67
N GLU A 430 0.70 20.43 -30.02
CA GLU A 430 -0.63 21.06 -29.92
C GLU A 430 -1.62 20.59 -30.99
N VAL A 431 -1.21 20.56 -32.27
CA VAL A 431 -2.09 20.10 -33.38
C VAL A 431 -2.38 18.60 -33.31
N GLY A 432 -1.44 17.80 -32.80
CA GLY A 432 -1.62 16.36 -32.60
C GLY A 432 -2.47 15.99 -31.38
N GLN A 433 -2.57 16.88 -30.39
CA GLN A 433 -3.37 16.68 -29.17
C GLN A 433 -4.87 16.86 -29.46
N ASP A 434 -5.26 17.92 -30.17
CA ASP A 434 -6.66 18.16 -30.57
C ASP A 434 -7.19 17.08 -31.51
N TRP A 435 -6.36 16.60 -32.44
CA TRP A 435 -6.73 15.50 -33.32
C TRP A 435 -6.98 14.19 -32.56
N ARG A 436 -6.17 13.87 -31.54
CA ARG A 436 -6.35 12.66 -30.72
C ARG A 436 -7.61 12.73 -29.86
N PHE A 437 -7.95 13.92 -29.35
CA PHE A 437 -9.16 14.10 -28.56
C PHE A 437 -10.42 13.94 -29.41
N THR A 438 -10.38 14.37 -30.67
CA THR A 438 -11.52 14.27 -31.61
C THR A 438 -11.64 12.89 -32.29
N MET A 439 -10.54 12.29 -32.76
CA MET A 439 -10.55 10.98 -33.43
C MET A 439 -10.56 9.79 -32.47
N GLY A 440 -10.12 10.00 -31.23
CA GLY A 440 -9.84 8.95 -30.26
C GLY A 440 -8.50 8.27 -30.52
N TRP A 441 -8.01 7.53 -29.52
CA TRP A 441 -6.69 6.88 -29.58
C TRP A 441 -6.71 5.50 -28.94
N GLY A 442 -5.74 4.65 -29.29
CA GLY A 442 -5.68 3.25 -28.83
C GLY A 442 -6.78 2.37 -29.43
N ALA A 443 -7.34 2.71 -30.60
CA ALA A 443 -8.27 1.83 -31.29
C ALA A 443 -7.52 0.62 -31.87
N ASN A 444 -8.19 -0.55 -31.92
CA ASN A 444 -7.64 -1.70 -32.64
C ASN A 444 -7.56 -1.37 -34.14
N THR A 445 -6.43 -1.64 -34.77
CA THR A 445 -6.16 -1.34 -36.18
C THR A 445 -5.88 -2.58 -37.01
#